data_AF-A0A9E2KUI4-F1
#
_entry.id   AF-A0A9E2KUI4-F1
#
_cell.length_a   1.000
_cell.length_b   1.000
_cell.length_c   1.000
_cell.angle_alpha   90.00
_cell.angle_beta   90.00
_cell.angle_gamma   90.00
#
_symmetry.space_group_name_H-M   'P 1'
#
loop_
_entity.id
_entity.type
_entity.pdbx_description
1 polymer ?
#
loop_
_entity_poly.entity_id
_entity_poly.type
_entity_poly.pdbx_seq_one_letter_code
_entity_poly.pdbx_strand_id
1 'polypeptide(L)' 'MSKIGVNISHRRHELKMTQEELANATDLSTNYVSRLERGEVEYIRAL' A
#
# COMPACT_ATOMS: atom_id res chain seq x y z
N MET A 1 -8.26 -11.70 3.76
CA MET A 1 -7.12 -10.88 3.28
C MET A 1 -7.46 -10.29 1.92
N SER A 2 -7.39 -8.97 1.78
CA SER A 2 -7.54 -8.32 0.47
C SER A 2 -6.40 -8.74 -0.44
N LYS A 3 -6.71 -9.39 -1.58
CA LYS A 3 -5.70 -9.77 -2.58
C LYS A 3 -4.93 -8.55 -3.11
N ILE A 4 -5.54 -7.37 -3.10
CA ILE A 4 -4.93 -6.13 -3.59
C ILE A 4 -3.82 -5.66 -2.65
N GLY A 5 -4.05 -5.64 -1.34
CA GLY A 5 -3.03 -5.21 -0.36
C GLY A 5 -1.76 -6.06 -0.44
N VAL A 6 -1.92 -7.37 -0.59
CA VAL A 6 -0.81 -8.32 -0.78
C VAL A 6 -0.06 -8.03 -2.09
N ASN A 7 -0.78 -7.81 -3.20
CA ASN A 7 -0.14 -7.51 -4.49
C ASN A 7 0.63 -6.18 -4.46
N ILE A 8 0.10 -5.16 -3.78
CA ILE A 8 0.79 -3.88 -3.60
C ILE A 8 2.08 -4.07 -2.82
N SER A 9 2.03 -4.81 -1.70
CA SER A 9 3.22 -5.13 -0.90
C SER A 9 4.28 -5.87 -1.72
N HIS A 10 3.88 -6.90 -2.48
CA HIS A 10 4.79 -7.64 -3.34
C HIS A 10 5.45 -6.73 -4.38
N ARG A 11 4.67 -5.92 -5.10
CA ARG A 11 5.21 -5.00 -6.11
C ARG A 11 6.14 -3.96 -5.50
N ARG A 12 5.82 -3.45 -4.31
CA ARG A 12 6.68 -2.52 -3.56
C ARG A 12 8.03 -3.17 -3.24
N HIS A 13 8.02 -4.42 -2.79
CA HIS A 13 9.25 -5.17 -2.52
C HIS A 13 10.07 -5.48 -3.78
N GLU A 14 9.43 -5.82 -4.91
CA GLU A 14 10.10 -6.00 -6.21
C GLU A 14 10.83 -4.73 -6.66
N LEU A 15 10.22 -3.56 -6.39
CA LEU A 15 10.80 -2.24 -6.66
C LEU A 15 11.82 -1.79 -5.61
N LYS A 16 12.09 -2.60 -4.58
CA LYS A 16 12.98 -2.28 -3.44
C LYS A 16 12.57 -1.00 -2.69
N MET A 17 11.28 -0.71 -2.63
CA MET A 17 10.74 0.47 -1.97
C MET A 17 10.34 0.16 -0.51
N THR A 18 10.50 1.13 0.37
CA THR A 18 9.90 1.16 1.71
C THR A 18 8.42 1.59 1.64
N GLN A 19 7.65 1.32 2.70
CA GLN A 19 6.26 1.81 2.77
C GLN A 19 6.19 3.35 2.76
N GLU A 20 7.21 4.03 3.29
CA GLU A 20 7.32 5.50 3.28
C GLU A 20 7.56 6.04 1.86
N GLU A 21 8.40 5.38 1.06
CA GLU A 21 8.62 5.77 -0.33
C GLU A 21 7.35 5.57 -1.18
N LEU A 22 6.59 4.49 -0.94
CA LEU A 22 5.30 4.30 -1.60
C LEU A 22 4.28 5.37 -1.16
N ALA A 23 4.23 5.68 0.13
CA ALA A 23 3.39 6.73 0.68
C ALA A 23 3.66 8.08 0.02
N ASN A 24 4.94 8.49 -0.04
CA ASN A 24 5.38 9.73 -0.67
C ASN A 24 5.06 9.77 -2.18
N ALA A 25 5.18 8.64 -2.88
CA ALA A 25 4.88 8.56 -4.32
C ALA A 25 3.38 8.65 -4.65
N THR A 26 2.50 8.47 -3.66
CA THR A 26 1.04 8.36 -3.87
C THR A 26 0.23 9.39 -3.08
N ASP A 27 0.89 10.32 -2.40
CA ASP A 27 0.27 11.27 -1.45
C ASP A 27 -0.59 10.56 -0.39
N LEU A 28 -0.17 9.36 0.01
CA LEU A 28 -0.78 8.60 1.09
C LEU A 28 0.06 8.73 2.36
N SER A 29 -0.54 8.51 3.52
CA SER A 29 0.25 8.34 4.74
C SER A 29 0.87 6.94 4.81
N THR A 30 2.07 6.82 5.38
CA THR A 30 2.71 5.52 5.64
C THR A 30 1.81 4.60 6.46
N ASN A 31 1.04 5.13 7.41
CA ASN A 31 0.05 4.37 8.18
C ASN A 31 -1.06 3.79 7.28
N TYR A 32 -1.58 4.59 6.34
CA TYR A 32 -2.59 4.14 5.39
C TYR A 32 -2.04 3.03 4.48
N VAL A 33 -0.82 3.19 3.94
CA VAL A 33 -0.13 2.16 3.16
C VAL A 33 0.03 0.87 3.97
N SER A 34 0.43 0.98 5.24
CA SER A 34 0.61 -0.17 6.13
C SER A 34 -0.69 -0.93 6.37
N ARG A 35 -1.79 -0.22 6.66
CA ARG A 35 -3.14 -0.81 6.83
C ARG A 35 -3.65 -1.42 5.53
N LEU A 36 -3.42 -0.75 4.41
CA LEU A 36 -3.79 -1.21 3.07
C LEU A 36 -3.11 -2.56 2.75
N GLU A 37 -1.79 -2.66 2.96
CA GLU A 37 -1.02 -3.88 2.69
C GLU A 37 -1.44 -5.05 3.59
N ARG A 38 -1.89 -4.78 4.83
CA ARG A 38 -2.48 -5.80 5.73
C ARG A 38 -3.93 -6.17 5.39
N GLY A 39 -4.56 -5.44 4.46
CA GLY A 39 -5.96 -5.64 4.09
C GLY A 39 -6.96 -5.11 5.11
N GLU A 40 -6.57 -4.12 5.92
CA GLU A 40 -7.40 -3.43 6.92
C GLU A 40 -8.14 -2.21 6.33
N VAL A 41 -8.05 -2.02 5.01
CA VAL A 41 -8.75 -0.98 4.24
C VAL A 41 -9.77 -1.67 3.35
N GLU A 42 -11.06 -1.45 3.63
CA GLU A 42 -12.18 -2.06 2.89
C GLU A 42 -12.50 -1.37 1.56
N TYR A 43 -12.27 -0.05 1.46
CA TYR A 43 -12.57 0.74 0.27
C TYR A 43 -11.39 1.59 -0.14
N ILE A 44 -10.84 1.29 -1.31
CA ILE A 44 -9.85 2.13 -2.00
C ILE A 44 -10.63 2.97 -2.99
N ARG A 45 -10.63 4.30 -2.81
CA ARG A 45 -11.15 5.22 -3.81
C ARG A 45 -9.99 5.60 -4.72
N ALA A 46 -10.00 5.11 -5.95
CA ALA A 46 -9.28 5.77 -7.03
C ALA A 46 -10.14 6.96 -7.47
N LEU A 47 -9.58 8.17 -7.39
CA LEU A 47 -10.17 9.36 -8.02
C LEU A 47 -9.94 9.30 -9.54
#